data_AF-A0A943R710-F1
#
_entry.id   AF-A0A943R710-F1
#
_cell.length_a   1.000
_cell.length_b   1.000
_cell.length_c   1.000
_cell.angle_alpha   90.00
_cell.angle_beta   90.00
_cell.angle_gamma   90.00
#
_symmetry.space_group_name_H-M   'P 1'
#
loop_
_entity.id
_entity.type
_entity.pdbx_description
1 polymer ?
#
loop_
_entity_poly.entity_id
_entity_poly.type
_entity_poly.pdbx_seq_one_letter_code
_entity_poly.pdbx_strand_id
1 'polypeptide(L)'
;ADLLVWSACSDKFQHIHAYGQWGKWFPDLLKEKGLDVAGHPNMDIREYINDMPDCLAAADLVICRAGAITLSELQAQGRASILIPSPNVAENHQYHNAMALVNRGAAAILEEKDLSGEALCQKVEELFNNPDTIPTFAANAKKMAILDANERIYHIIKEIVK
;
A
#
# COMPACT_ATOMS: atom_id res chain seq x y z
N ALA A 1 13.70 1.06 2.99
CA ALA A 1 14.98 1.71 2.64
C ALA A 1 15.53 1.13 1.34
N ASP A 2 15.78 -0.18 1.26
CA ASP A 2 16.37 -0.80 0.07
C ASP A 2 15.59 -0.57 -1.23
N LEU A 3 14.26 -0.63 -1.18
CA LEU A 3 13.40 -0.29 -2.34
C LEU A 3 13.64 1.13 -2.86
N LEU A 4 13.79 2.11 -1.95
CA LEU A 4 14.03 3.51 -2.34
C LEU A 4 15.42 3.65 -2.95
N VAL A 5 16.44 3.06 -2.31
CA VAL A 5 17.83 3.07 -2.83
C VAL A 5 17.88 2.43 -4.23
N TRP A 6 17.27 1.26 -4.40
CA TRP A 6 17.17 0.59 -5.70
C TRP A 6 16.47 1.45 -6.74
N SER A 7 15.36 2.10 -6.37
CA SER A 7 14.60 2.95 -7.29
C SER A 7 15.36 4.20 -7.71
N ALA A 8 16.13 4.82 -6.82
CA ALA A 8 16.96 6.00 -7.11
C ALA A 8 17.97 5.75 -8.22
N CYS A 9 18.44 4.51 -8.40
CA CYS A 9 19.38 4.17 -9.47
C CYS A 9 18.76 4.21 -10.88
N SER A 10 17.43 4.22 -10.99
CA SER A 10 16.73 4.05 -12.27
C SER A 10 15.85 5.22 -12.67
N ASP A 11 15.49 6.11 -11.73
CA ASP A 11 14.52 7.21 -11.89
C ASP A 11 13.19 6.82 -12.56
N LYS A 12 12.84 5.52 -12.55
CA LYS A 12 11.63 4.99 -13.18
C LYS A 12 10.35 5.28 -12.41
N PHE A 13 10.45 5.48 -11.09
CA PHE A 13 9.31 5.58 -10.20
C PHE A 13 9.30 6.93 -9.48
N GLN A 14 8.09 7.44 -9.25
CA GLN A 14 7.81 8.51 -8.30
C GLN A 14 7.45 7.85 -6.96
N HIS A 15 8.18 8.20 -5.89
CA HIS A 15 7.98 7.63 -4.56
C HIS A 15 7.39 8.65 -3.63
N ILE A 16 6.33 8.22 -2.93
CA ILE A 16 5.79 8.91 -1.76
C ILE A 16 5.90 7.93 -0.59
N HIS A 17 6.71 8.25 0.41
CA HIS A 17 6.96 7.37 1.54
C HIS A 17 6.72 8.06 2.87
N ALA A 18 5.88 7.45 3.70
CA ALA A 18 5.62 7.87 5.08
C ALA A 18 6.33 6.93 6.05
N TYR A 19 7.17 7.45 6.96
CA TYR A 19 7.87 6.63 7.95
C TYR A 19 7.26 6.68 9.37
N GLY A 20 6.36 7.63 9.64
CA GLY A 20 5.67 7.79 10.93
C GLY A 20 6.55 8.29 12.08
N GLN A 21 5.93 8.70 13.20
CA GLN A 21 6.66 9.23 14.36
C GLN A 21 7.73 8.29 14.94
N TRP A 22 7.54 6.98 14.82
CA TRP A 22 8.48 5.96 15.32
C TRP A 22 9.59 5.64 14.33
N GLY A 23 9.51 6.17 13.10
CA GLY A 23 10.47 5.97 12.02
C GLY A 23 11.42 7.15 11.81
N LYS A 24 11.59 8.05 12.79
CA LYS A 24 12.46 9.24 12.63
C LYS A 24 13.92 8.94 12.30
N TRP A 25 14.37 7.70 12.54
CA TRP A 25 15.67 7.17 12.13
C TRP A 25 15.76 6.88 10.61
N PHE A 26 14.64 6.80 9.90
CA PHE A 26 14.59 6.35 8.51
C PHE A 26 15.35 7.25 7.53
N PRO A 27 15.26 8.59 7.60
CA PRO A 27 16.06 9.46 6.72
C PRO A 27 17.57 9.26 6.90
N ASP A 28 18.03 9.02 8.13
CA ASP A 28 19.45 8.76 8.40
C ASP A 28 19.87 7.39 7.86
N LEU A 29 19.01 6.36 7.97
CA LEU A 29 19.25 5.06 7.33
C LEU A 29 19.39 5.18 5.80
N LEU A 30 18.62 6.06 5.15
CA LEU A 30 18.77 6.29 3.70
C LEU A 30 20.15 6.88 3.38
N LYS A 31 20.62 7.86 4.15
CA LYS A 31 21.96 8.45 3.99
C LYS A 31 23.06 7.44 4.22
N GLU A 32 22.95 6.60 5.25
CA GLU A 32 23.90 5.51 5.53
C GLU A 32 23.98 4.51 4.35
N LYS A 33 22.86 4.29 3.67
CA LYS A 33 22.79 3.46 2.44
C LYS A 33 23.18 4.22 1.17
N GLY A 34 23.67 5.45 1.27
CA GLY A 34 24.18 6.24 0.16
C GLY A 34 23.11 7.00 -0.64
N LEU A 35 21.89 7.12 -0.12
CA LEU A 35 20.80 7.86 -0.75
C LEU A 35 20.61 9.23 -0.10
N ASP A 36 20.99 10.29 -0.82
CA ASP A 36 20.66 11.67 -0.47
C ASP A 36 19.36 12.10 -1.18
N VAL A 37 18.25 12.08 -0.44
CA VAL A 37 16.90 12.42 -0.96
C VAL A 37 16.86 13.80 -1.61
N ALA A 38 17.69 14.76 -1.17
CA ALA A 38 17.72 16.10 -1.75
C ALA A 38 18.16 16.11 -3.23
N GLY A 39 18.91 15.08 -3.67
CA GLY A 39 19.34 14.90 -5.05
C GLY A 39 18.32 14.18 -5.95
N HIS A 40 17.22 13.66 -5.38
CA HIS A 40 16.24 12.82 -6.10
C HIS A 40 14.85 13.49 -6.09
N PRO A 41 14.51 14.30 -7.11
CA PRO A 41 13.24 15.04 -7.15
C PRO A 41 12.00 14.12 -7.26
N ASN A 42 12.20 12.86 -7.63
CA ASN A 42 11.17 11.82 -7.68
C ASN A 42 10.92 11.12 -6.33
N MET A 43 11.50 11.61 -5.24
CA MET A 43 11.34 11.04 -3.89
C MET A 43 10.77 12.06 -2.91
N ASP A 44 9.52 11.84 -2.53
CA ASP A 44 8.86 12.53 -1.42
C ASP A 44 8.88 11.63 -0.17
N ILE A 45 9.78 11.95 0.76
CA ILE A 45 9.95 11.21 2.03
C ILE A 45 9.52 12.11 3.18
N ARG A 46 8.52 11.66 3.95
CA ARG A 46 7.88 12.47 5.01
C ARG A 46 7.48 11.65 6.22
N GLU A 47 7.28 12.34 7.35
CA GLU A 47 6.83 11.69 8.58
C GLU A 47 5.40 11.18 8.44
N TYR A 48 4.51 11.99 7.85
CA TYR A 48 3.10 11.66 7.63
C TYR A 48 2.61 12.18 6.28
N ILE A 49 1.65 11.46 5.68
CA ILE A 49 0.91 11.87 4.49
C ILE A 49 -0.39 12.53 4.96
N ASN A 50 -0.49 13.86 4.83
CA ASN A 50 -1.66 14.63 5.29
C ASN A 50 -2.71 14.83 4.18
N ASP A 51 -2.31 14.62 2.93
CA ASP A 51 -3.07 14.72 1.68
C ASP A 51 -3.27 13.33 1.07
N MET A 52 -3.64 12.35 1.90
CA MET A 52 -3.81 10.95 1.48
C MET A 52 -4.75 10.78 0.28
N PRO A 53 -5.90 11.48 0.17
CA PRO A 53 -6.76 11.36 -1.00
C PRO A 53 -6.04 11.65 -2.32
N ASP A 54 -5.23 12.71 -2.36
CA ASP A 54 -4.51 13.13 -3.57
C ASP A 54 -3.38 12.15 -3.90
N CYS A 55 -2.63 11.71 -2.89
CA CYS A 55 -1.54 10.75 -3.07
C CYS A 55 -2.06 9.39 -3.52
N LEU A 56 -3.16 8.93 -2.94
CA LEU A 56 -3.79 7.68 -3.32
C LEU A 56 -4.41 7.77 -4.72
N ALA A 57 -4.94 8.94 -5.10
CA ALA A 57 -5.45 9.18 -6.44
C ALA A 57 -4.34 9.20 -7.52
N ALA A 58 -3.14 9.65 -7.16
CA ALA A 58 -1.97 9.67 -8.04
C ALA A 58 -1.23 8.32 -8.12
N ALA A 59 -1.38 7.44 -7.13
CA ALA A 59 -0.62 6.20 -7.05
C ALA A 59 -1.09 5.14 -8.06
N ASP A 60 -0.14 4.52 -8.77
CA ASP A 60 -0.36 3.31 -9.55
C ASP A 60 -0.31 2.05 -8.67
N LEU A 61 0.60 2.03 -7.71
CA LEU A 61 0.83 0.92 -6.78
C LEU A 61 0.98 1.45 -5.35
N VAL A 62 0.28 0.84 -4.40
CA VAL A 62 0.39 1.14 -2.97
C VAL A 62 1.03 -0.02 -2.22
N ILE A 63 2.03 0.25 -1.40
CA ILE A 63 2.66 -0.76 -0.53
C ILE A 63 2.30 -0.43 0.91
N CYS A 64 1.51 -1.28 1.56
CA CYS A 64 0.98 -0.97 2.88
C CYS A 64 0.65 -2.21 3.72
N ARG A 65 0.29 -1.98 4.98
CA ARG A 65 -0.32 -2.99 5.84
C ARG A 65 -1.72 -3.36 5.36
N ALA A 66 -2.20 -4.55 5.74
CA ALA A 66 -3.51 -5.07 5.37
C ALA A 66 -4.62 -4.72 6.40
N GLY A 67 -4.67 -3.46 6.83
CA GLY A 67 -5.71 -2.95 7.72
C GLY A 67 -7.07 -2.83 7.02
N ALA A 68 -8.17 -3.17 7.70
CA ALA A 68 -9.51 -3.22 7.07
C ALA A 68 -9.95 -1.89 6.44
N ILE A 69 -9.68 -0.77 7.10
CA ILE A 69 -9.98 0.58 6.58
C ILE A 69 -9.14 0.86 5.33
N THR A 70 -7.82 0.63 5.41
CA THR A 70 -6.90 0.81 4.28
C THR A 70 -7.31 -0.01 3.07
N LEU A 71 -7.72 -1.27 3.25
CA LEU A 71 -8.22 -2.09 2.15
C LEU A 71 -9.50 -1.53 1.54
N SER A 72 -10.40 -0.99 2.36
CA SER A 72 -11.62 -0.34 1.88
C SER A 72 -11.31 0.91 1.06
N GLU A 73 -10.30 1.70 1.46
CA GLU A 73 -9.82 2.86 0.71
C GLU A 73 -9.20 2.46 -0.63
N LEU A 74 -8.35 1.43 -0.65
CA LEU A 74 -7.75 0.88 -1.89
C LEU A 74 -8.82 0.40 -2.86
N GLN A 75 -9.83 -0.32 -2.37
CA GLN A 75 -10.96 -0.77 -3.18
C GLN A 75 -11.76 0.43 -3.70
N ALA A 76 -12.11 1.37 -2.83
CA ALA A 76 -12.86 2.56 -3.22
C ALA A 76 -12.13 3.39 -4.29
N GLN A 77 -10.81 3.51 -4.20
CA GLN A 77 -9.98 4.22 -5.18
C GLN A 77 -9.55 3.36 -6.38
N GLY A 78 -9.76 2.04 -6.33
CA GLY A 78 -9.35 1.11 -7.38
C GLY A 78 -7.84 1.05 -7.55
N ARG A 79 -7.08 0.86 -6.47
CA ARG A 79 -5.60 0.90 -6.50
C ARG A 79 -5.02 -0.49 -6.36
N ALA A 80 -4.04 -0.80 -7.22
CA ALA A 80 -3.22 -1.98 -7.07
C ALA A 80 -2.38 -1.86 -5.79
N SER A 81 -2.11 -2.99 -5.14
CA SER A 81 -1.32 -2.97 -3.91
C SER A 81 -0.43 -4.19 -3.72
N ILE A 82 0.68 -3.99 -2.98
CA ILE A 82 1.42 -5.05 -2.30
C ILE A 82 1.06 -4.95 -0.82
N LEU A 83 0.44 -6.00 -0.29
CA LEU A 83 -0.02 -6.06 1.08
C LEU A 83 0.98 -6.81 1.94
N ILE A 84 1.43 -6.18 3.01
CA ILE A 84 2.36 -6.73 3.99
C ILE A 84 1.62 -6.93 5.32
N PRO A 85 0.87 -8.03 5.51
CA PRO A 85 0.07 -8.22 6.71
C PRO A 85 0.94 -8.32 7.98
N SER A 86 0.49 -7.69 9.07
CA SER A 86 1.11 -7.81 10.38
C SER A 86 0.86 -9.20 10.98
N PRO A 87 1.89 -9.93 11.44
CA PRO A 87 1.71 -11.20 12.14
C PRO A 87 1.21 -11.00 13.58
N ASN A 88 1.35 -9.78 14.12
CA ASN A 88 1.12 -9.47 15.54
C ASN A 88 -0.32 -9.06 15.87
N VAL A 89 -1.28 -9.33 14.97
CA VAL A 89 -2.71 -9.08 15.22
C VAL A 89 -3.41 -10.35 15.65
N ALA A 90 -4.44 -10.22 16.49
CA ALA A 90 -5.25 -11.35 16.93
C ALA A 90 -5.76 -12.18 15.73
N GLU A 91 -5.69 -13.51 15.86
CA GLU A 91 -6.22 -14.48 14.90
C GLU A 91 -5.80 -14.29 13.43
N ASN A 92 -4.66 -13.64 13.18
CA ASN A 92 -4.12 -13.42 11.82
C ASN A 92 -5.09 -12.67 10.88
N HIS A 93 -5.94 -11.79 11.42
CA HIS A 93 -6.97 -11.09 10.63
C HIS A 93 -6.40 -10.28 9.46
N GLN A 94 -5.20 -9.70 9.59
CA GLN A 94 -4.57 -8.96 8.49
C GLN A 94 -4.21 -9.86 7.30
N TYR A 95 -3.81 -11.11 7.54
CA TYR A 95 -3.59 -12.07 6.46
C TYR A 95 -4.90 -12.39 5.73
N HIS A 96 -5.97 -12.67 6.47
CA HIS A 96 -7.29 -12.93 5.89
C HIS A 96 -7.82 -11.74 5.07
N ASN A 97 -7.63 -10.54 5.60
CA ASN A 97 -7.90 -9.28 4.92
C ASN A 97 -7.12 -9.17 3.59
N ALA A 98 -5.81 -9.42 3.61
CA ALA A 98 -4.99 -9.40 2.41
C ALA A 98 -5.45 -10.44 1.38
N MET A 99 -5.69 -11.68 1.84
CA MET A 99 -6.12 -12.77 0.98
C MET A 99 -7.47 -12.52 0.32
N ALA A 100 -8.35 -11.70 0.91
CA ALA A 100 -9.60 -11.30 0.27
C ALA A 100 -9.37 -10.55 -1.06
N LEU A 101 -8.32 -9.72 -1.17
CA LEU A 101 -7.95 -9.03 -2.40
C LEU A 101 -7.10 -9.93 -3.31
N VAL A 102 -6.12 -10.64 -2.74
CA VAL A 102 -5.23 -11.53 -3.51
C VAL A 102 -6.01 -12.59 -4.28
N ASN A 103 -6.98 -13.25 -3.62
CA ASN A 103 -7.81 -14.30 -4.24
C ASN A 103 -8.68 -13.78 -5.39
N ARG A 104 -8.84 -12.46 -5.54
CA ARG A 104 -9.58 -11.82 -6.62
C ARG A 104 -8.65 -11.15 -7.64
N GLY A 105 -7.34 -11.38 -7.54
CA GLY A 105 -6.34 -10.73 -8.38
C GLY A 105 -6.40 -9.21 -8.27
N ALA A 106 -6.61 -8.68 -7.06
CA ALA A 106 -6.69 -7.25 -6.77
C ALA A 106 -5.45 -6.72 -6.02
N ALA A 107 -4.59 -7.61 -5.52
CA ALA A 107 -3.38 -7.26 -4.81
C ALA A 107 -2.36 -8.40 -4.86
N ALA A 108 -1.09 -8.07 -4.66
CA ALA A 108 -0.05 -9.02 -4.29
C ALA A 108 0.10 -9.04 -2.75
N ILE A 109 0.69 -10.11 -2.24
CA ILE A 109 1.01 -10.27 -0.81
C ILE A 109 2.51 -10.56 -0.65
N LEU A 110 3.09 -9.99 0.39
CA LEU A 110 4.44 -10.31 0.86
C LEU A 110 4.36 -10.41 2.38
N GLU A 111 4.40 -11.62 2.91
CA GLU A 111 4.32 -11.84 4.36
C GLU A 111 5.57 -11.30 5.07
N GLU A 112 5.42 -10.82 6.30
CA GLU A 112 6.51 -10.22 7.06
C GLU A 112 7.68 -11.19 7.33
N LYS A 113 7.40 -12.49 7.44
CA LYS A 113 8.43 -13.54 7.57
C LYS A 113 9.32 -13.68 6.33
N ASP A 114 8.80 -13.29 5.16
CA ASP A 114 9.46 -13.38 3.86
C ASP A 114 9.90 -11.98 3.36
N LEU A 115 9.67 -10.93 4.17
CA LEU A 115 9.96 -9.56 3.80
C LEU A 115 11.46 -9.27 3.94
N SER A 116 12.13 -9.12 2.80
CA SER A 116 13.46 -8.54 2.69
C SER A 116 13.47 -7.39 1.68
N GLY A 117 14.53 -6.57 1.69
CA GLY A 117 14.70 -5.52 0.69
C GLY A 117 14.71 -6.08 -0.74
N GLU A 118 15.43 -7.17 -0.96
CA GLU A 118 15.49 -7.90 -2.23
C GLU A 118 14.10 -8.43 -2.65
N ALA A 119 13.40 -9.11 -1.74
CA ALA A 119 12.08 -9.67 -2.03
C ALA A 119 11.06 -8.58 -2.40
N LEU A 120 11.12 -7.42 -1.73
CA LEU A 120 10.24 -6.30 -2.04
C LEU A 120 10.57 -5.67 -3.39
N CYS A 121 11.86 -5.43 -3.69
CA CYS A 121 12.28 -4.92 -5.00
C CYS A 121 11.85 -5.87 -6.13
N GLN A 122 12.11 -7.17 -5.96
CA GLN A 122 11.71 -8.19 -6.93
C GLN A 122 10.18 -8.19 -7.12
N LYS A 123 9.41 -8.11 -6.04
CA LYS A 123 7.94 -8.07 -6.15
C LYS A 123 7.45 -6.86 -6.92
N VAL A 124 8.03 -5.68 -6.68
CA VAL A 124 7.70 -4.45 -7.43
C VAL A 124 8.04 -4.63 -8.90
N GLU A 125 9.25 -5.12 -9.21
CA GLU A 125 9.68 -5.36 -10.59
C GLU A 125 8.77 -6.37 -11.31
N GLU A 126 8.41 -7.48 -10.66
CA GLU A 126 7.47 -8.47 -11.20
C GLU A 126 6.11 -7.86 -11.56
N LEU A 127 5.57 -6.96 -10.73
CA LEU A 127 4.29 -6.32 -11.02
C LEU A 127 4.38 -5.33 -12.20
N PHE A 128 5.51 -4.65 -12.37
CA PHE A 128 5.72 -3.71 -13.48
C PHE A 128 6.25 -4.36 -14.76
N ASN A 129 6.74 -5.61 -14.71
CA ASN A 129 7.23 -6.33 -15.88
C ASN A 129 6.14 -6.64 -16.92
N ASN A 130 4.88 -6.77 -16.48
CA ASN A 130 3.75 -6.90 -17.38
C ASN A 130 2.86 -5.65 -17.27
N PRO A 131 2.67 -4.89 -18.37
CA PRO A 131 1.90 -3.64 -18.36
C PRO A 131 0.44 -3.82 -17.92
N ASP A 132 -0.13 -5.03 -18.04
CA ASP A 132 -1.52 -5.30 -17.70
C ASP A 132 -1.74 -5.62 -16.21
N THR A 133 -0.69 -5.96 -15.45
CA THR A 133 -0.82 -6.42 -14.06
C THR A 133 -1.41 -5.33 -13.16
N ILE A 134 -0.80 -4.14 -13.16
CA ILE A 134 -1.25 -3.03 -12.31
C ILE A 134 -2.68 -2.58 -12.66
N PRO A 135 -3.03 -2.32 -13.94
CA PRO A 135 -4.42 -2.01 -14.32
C PRO A 135 -5.43 -3.10 -13.95
N THR A 136 -5.05 -4.38 -14.08
CA THR A 136 -5.91 -5.50 -13.71
C THR A 136 -6.18 -5.52 -12.20
N PHE A 137 -5.14 -5.36 -11.38
CA PHE A 137 -5.28 -5.30 -9.94
C PHE A 137 -6.16 -4.13 -9.50
N ALA A 138 -5.89 -2.94 -10.04
CA ALA A 138 -6.69 -1.73 -9.82
C ALA A 138 -8.18 -1.95 -10.15
N ALA A 139 -8.48 -2.50 -11.32
CA ALA A 139 -9.85 -2.78 -11.76
C ALA A 139 -10.54 -3.82 -10.87
N ASN A 140 -9.83 -4.87 -10.44
CA ASN A 140 -10.38 -5.89 -9.56
C ASN A 140 -10.60 -5.35 -8.14
N ALA A 141 -9.71 -4.52 -7.61
CA ALA A 141 -9.90 -3.82 -6.34
C ALA A 141 -11.15 -2.94 -6.39
N LYS A 142 -11.35 -2.18 -7.49
CA LYS A 142 -12.52 -1.32 -7.68
C LYS A 142 -13.84 -2.10 -7.65
N LYS A 143 -13.89 -3.27 -8.28
CA LYS A 143 -15.08 -4.15 -8.29
C LYS A 143 -15.48 -4.66 -6.90
N MET A 144 -14.56 -4.65 -5.94
CA MET A 144 -14.82 -5.08 -4.57
C MET A 144 -15.34 -3.96 -3.66
N ALA A 145 -15.35 -2.71 -4.12
CA ALA A 145 -15.68 -1.56 -3.30
C ALA A 145 -17.14 -1.57 -2.83
N ILE A 146 -17.35 -1.30 -1.55
CA ILE A 146 -18.66 -1.01 -0.96
C ILE A 146 -18.68 0.47 -0.61
N LEU A 147 -19.40 1.27 -1.40
CA LEU A 147 -19.40 2.73 -1.28
C LEU A 147 -20.59 3.29 -0.47
N ASP A 148 -21.53 2.42 -0.10
CA ASP A 148 -22.78 2.73 0.60
C ASP A 148 -22.79 2.18 2.03
N ALA A 149 -21.61 1.93 2.61
CA ALA A 149 -21.49 1.31 3.95
C ALA A 149 -22.19 2.14 5.04
N ASN A 150 -22.05 3.47 4.99
CA ASN A 150 -22.73 4.40 5.90
C ASN A 150 -24.26 4.26 5.81
N GLU A 151 -24.80 4.19 4.59
CA GLU A 151 -26.24 4.02 4.35
C GLU A 151 -26.72 2.68 4.89
N ARG A 152 -26.03 1.58 4.59
CA ARG A 152 -26.40 0.24 5.09
C ARG A 152 -26.45 0.20 6.62
N ILE A 153 -25.43 0.77 7.27
CA ILE A 153 -25.37 0.84 8.73
C ILE A 153 -26.53 1.70 9.27
N TYR A 154 -26.78 2.86 8.68
CA TYR A 154 -27.89 3.74 9.07
C TYR A 154 -29.25 3.04 9.00
N HIS A 155 -29.53 2.32 7.92
CA HIS A 155 -30.79 1.60 7.75
C HIS A 155 -30.99 0.52 8.82
N ILE A 156 -29.95 -0.26 9.12
CA ILE A 156 -30.01 -1.28 10.19
C ILE A 156 -30.25 -0.64 11.56
N ILE A 157 -29.57 0.47 11.87
CA ILE A 157 -29.79 1.19 13.14
C ILE A 157 -31.24 1.69 13.22
N LYS A 158 -31.77 2.27 12.14
CA LYS A 158 -33.14 2.77 12.08
C LYS A 158 -34.20 1.68 12.24
N GLU A 159 -33.95 0.46 11.77
CA GLU A 159 -34.86 -0.67 11.97
C GLU A 159 -34.91 -1.13 13.44
N ILE A 160 -33.81 -0.98 14.18
CA ILE A 160 -33.70 -1.39 15.59
C ILE A 160 -34.23 -0.29 16.53
N VAL A 161 -33.98 0.97 16.19
CA VAL A 161 -34.45 2.13 16.97
C VAL A 161 -35.89 2.45 16.60
N LYS A 162 -36.85 1.95 17.40
CA LYS A 162 -38.25 2.38 17.38
C LYS A 162 -38.42 3.76 18.01
#